data_AF-A0A3R6XK90-F1
#
_entry.id   AF-A0A3R6XK90-F1
#
_cell.length_a   1.000
_cell.length_b   1.000
_cell.length_c   1.000
_cell.angle_alpha   90.00
_cell.angle_beta   90.00
_cell.angle_gamma   90.00
#
_symmetry.space_group_name_H-M   'P 1'
#
loop_
_entity.id
_entity.type
_entity.pdbx_description
1 polymer ?
#
loop_
_entity_poly.entity_id
_entity_poly.type
_entity_poly.pdbx_seq_one_letter_code
_entity_poly.pdbx_strand_id
1 'polypeptide(L)'
;VLLAGAIVGVLFGAGVFQDSAEVAAQKAFAAAAKAVAPRDAARCPVIPPGKRLIEQFASQRRGCASVTEGVTHVVLTYADLATLSFQLKDVDVLTCVSDLHKRCIYVLGGIGGDKAFDTSSVAADAVSLVNKFKLDGISVHDLSSQTSTLPYMTALSTALKASVASTTLSYDVFYSELDKTLLNCGTRCFADGVQDVVDWITVLAYSVSSDPVLASDVYADAISGVFDPWKAKLQGKLNIGVCIDCGYGPGPTIDDISIWANYSQSVGGMSVYGTDRMYAIQAILRPMPLPLRSSNISSSCGSNDGAPRVVLFWGSEVGGCESIPRGVTHVIMSFSLVQDGNVTLSLQGNDATLRRC
;
A
#
# COMPACT_ATOMS: atom_id res chain seq x y z
N VAL A 1 65.69 -15.74 37.42
CA VAL A 1 65.00 -14.99 36.34
C VAL A 1 64.52 -15.90 35.20
N LEU A 2 64.21 -17.19 35.45
CA LEU A 2 63.84 -18.14 34.37
C LEU A 2 62.59 -18.99 34.66
N LEU A 3 61.76 -18.61 35.63
CA LEU A 3 60.58 -19.38 36.04
C LEU A 3 59.29 -18.54 36.18
N ALA A 4 59.25 -17.35 35.58
CA ALA A 4 58.04 -16.50 35.51
C ALA A 4 57.51 -16.29 34.08
N GLY A 5 58.21 -16.79 33.05
CA GLY A 5 57.86 -16.57 31.64
C GLY A 5 56.95 -17.64 31.03
N ALA A 6 56.77 -18.80 31.67
CA ALA A 6 56.05 -19.93 31.07
C ALA A 6 54.56 -19.98 31.42
N ILE A 7 54.09 -19.27 32.46
CA ILE A 7 52.67 -19.28 32.85
C ILE A 7 51.88 -18.18 32.15
N VAL A 8 52.55 -17.12 31.66
CA VAL A 8 51.88 -16.08 30.86
C VAL A 8 51.69 -16.54 29.40
N GLY A 9 52.49 -17.48 28.89
CA GLY A 9 52.41 -17.96 27.49
C GLY A 9 51.36 -19.04 27.21
N VAL A 10 50.84 -19.74 28.23
CA VAL A 10 49.89 -20.85 28.03
C VAL A 10 48.42 -20.43 28.18
N LEU A 11 48.15 -19.24 28.71
CA LEU A 11 46.78 -18.69 28.76
C LEU A 11 46.38 -17.89 27.50
N PHE A 12 47.30 -17.63 26.58
CA PHE A 12 46.99 -17.07 25.26
C PHE A 12 46.78 -18.13 24.16
N GLY A 13 47.11 -19.39 24.42
CA GLY A 13 47.02 -20.50 23.46
C GLY A 13 45.66 -21.22 23.41
N ALA A 14 44.76 -20.90 24.35
CA ALA A 14 43.39 -21.38 24.37
C ALA A 14 42.46 -20.16 24.48
N GLY A 15 42.53 -19.27 23.49
CA GLY A 15 41.67 -18.10 23.37
C GLY A 15 40.22 -18.49 23.12
N VAL A 16 39.54 -18.98 24.16
CA VAL A 16 38.08 -18.96 24.28
C VAL A 16 37.69 -17.55 24.72
N PHE A 17 38.07 -16.53 23.93
CA PHE A 17 37.43 -15.24 24.02
C PHE A 17 36.15 -15.39 23.21
N GLN A 18 35.08 -15.81 23.88
CA GLN A 18 33.75 -15.64 23.30
C GLN A 18 33.60 -14.14 23.01
N ASP A 19 33.31 -13.81 21.75
CA ASP A 19 32.98 -12.44 21.37
C ASP A 19 31.91 -11.93 22.34
N SER A 20 32.00 -10.65 22.74
CA SER A 20 30.87 -10.03 23.43
C SER A 20 29.63 -10.15 22.55
N ALA A 21 28.44 -10.17 23.16
CA ALA A 21 27.19 -10.26 22.40
C ALA A 21 27.09 -9.17 21.29
N GLU A 22 27.66 -7.99 21.55
CA GLU A 22 27.75 -6.89 20.60
C GLU A 22 28.69 -7.19 19.42
N VAL A 23 29.90 -7.69 19.68
CA VAL A 23 30.86 -8.06 18.63
C VAL A 23 30.33 -9.22 17.79
N ALA A 24 29.69 -10.21 18.42
CA ALA A 24 29.05 -11.31 17.73
C ALA A 24 27.90 -10.83 16.82
N ALA A 25 27.06 -9.91 17.32
CA ALA A 25 25.98 -9.32 16.54
C ALA A 25 26.51 -8.50 15.35
N GLN A 26 27.58 -7.73 15.54
CA GLN A 26 28.20 -6.95 14.47
C GLN A 26 28.82 -7.85 13.39
N LYS A 27 29.50 -8.93 13.78
CA LYS A 27 30.03 -9.93 12.84
C LYS A 27 28.90 -10.60 12.06
N ALA A 28 27.82 -10.99 12.74
CA ALA A 28 26.66 -11.59 12.11
C ALA A 28 26.01 -10.63 11.09
N PHE A 29 25.85 -9.36 11.46
CA PHE A 29 25.36 -8.33 10.54
C PHE A 29 26.28 -8.15 9.33
N ALA A 30 27.59 -8.02 9.53
CA ALA A 30 28.54 -7.83 8.44
C ALA A 30 28.55 -9.04 7.47
N ALA A 31 28.44 -10.25 8.01
CA ALA A 31 28.32 -11.47 7.21
C ALA A 31 27.01 -11.50 6.41
N ALA A 32 25.88 -11.18 7.05
CA ALA A 32 24.58 -11.10 6.38
C ALA A 32 24.58 -10.02 5.29
N ALA A 33 25.11 -8.83 5.57
CA ALA A 33 25.15 -7.71 4.64
C ALA A 33 25.99 -8.03 3.40
N LYS A 34 27.10 -8.77 3.58
CA LYS A 34 27.93 -9.25 2.47
C LYS A 34 27.22 -10.33 1.63
N ALA A 35 26.34 -11.11 2.25
CA ALA A 35 25.59 -12.16 1.57
C ALA A 35 24.37 -11.64 0.79
N VAL A 36 23.91 -10.41 1.06
CA VAL A 36 22.84 -9.79 0.28
C VAL A 36 23.37 -9.37 -1.09
N ALA A 37 23.08 -10.19 -2.10
CA ALA A 37 23.29 -9.81 -3.47
C ALA A 37 22.25 -8.75 -3.89
N PRO A 38 22.63 -7.78 -4.73
CA PRO A 38 21.67 -6.93 -5.41
C PRO A 38 20.64 -7.76 -6.19
N ARG A 39 19.46 -7.19 -6.42
CA ARG A 39 18.49 -7.77 -7.34
C ARG A 39 19.13 -7.95 -8.72
N ASP A 40 19.19 -9.20 -9.18
CA ASP A 40 19.85 -9.58 -10.43
C ASP A 40 19.08 -9.03 -11.63
N ALA A 41 19.54 -7.92 -12.21
CA ALA A 41 18.88 -7.27 -13.35
C ALA A 41 18.87 -8.12 -14.63
N ALA A 42 19.77 -9.11 -14.76
CA ALA A 42 19.79 -10.00 -15.92
C ALA A 42 18.71 -11.09 -15.82
N ARG A 43 18.43 -11.56 -14.60
CA ARG A 43 17.39 -12.57 -14.33
C ARG A 43 16.02 -11.97 -14.02
N CYS A 44 15.98 -10.81 -13.37
CA CYS A 44 14.77 -10.23 -12.82
C CYS A 44 14.24 -9.10 -13.72
N PRO A 45 13.04 -9.24 -14.30
CA PRO A 45 12.51 -8.28 -15.26
C PRO A 45 12.24 -6.92 -14.60
N VAL A 46 12.40 -5.84 -15.36
CA VAL A 46 11.89 -4.52 -14.95
C VAL A 46 10.37 -4.58 -14.95
N ILE A 47 9.75 -4.14 -13.86
CA ILE A 47 8.30 -4.15 -13.72
C ILE A 47 7.74 -2.85 -14.29
N PRO A 48 6.96 -2.90 -15.39
CA PRO A 48 6.34 -1.70 -15.94
C PRO A 48 5.32 -1.13 -14.95
N PRO A 49 5.03 0.19 -14.97
CA PRO A 49 4.11 0.83 -14.05
C PRO A 49 2.79 0.06 -13.88
N GLY A 50 2.05 -0.19 -14.97
CA GLY A 50 0.76 -0.90 -14.91
C GLY A 50 0.78 -2.35 -14.39
N LYS A 51 1.94 -2.90 -14.03
CA LYS A 51 2.08 -4.24 -13.42
C LYS A 51 2.62 -4.19 -11.98
N ARG A 52 2.78 -2.99 -11.40
CA ARG A 52 3.18 -2.85 -10.00
C ARG A 52 2.07 -3.34 -9.09
N LEU A 53 2.47 -4.17 -8.14
CA LEU A 53 1.67 -4.64 -7.02
C LEU A 53 2.58 -4.59 -5.80
N ILE A 54 2.31 -3.61 -4.95
CA ILE A 54 3.17 -3.20 -3.85
C ILE A 54 2.52 -3.66 -2.55
N GLU A 55 3.21 -4.49 -1.78
CA GLU A 55 2.77 -4.91 -0.46
C GLU A 55 3.43 -4.02 0.61
N GLN A 56 2.61 -3.28 1.35
CA GLN A 56 3.06 -2.50 2.50
C GLN A 56 3.16 -3.43 3.70
N PHE A 57 4.40 -3.81 4.01
CA PHE A 57 4.72 -4.90 4.91
C PHE A 57 5.14 -4.37 6.28
N ALA A 58 4.23 -4.44 7.25
CA ALA A 58 4.59 -4.24 8.65
C ALA A 58 5.61 -5.30 9.07
N SER A 59 6.86 -4.87 9.24
CA SER A 59 8.02 -5.74 9.42
C SER A 59 7.88 -6.76 10.57
N GLN A 60 7.04 -6.49 11.56
CA GLN A 60 6.80 -7.34 12.74
C GLN A 60 6.14 -8.72 12.53
N ARG A 61 5.35 -8.96 11.47
CA ARG A 61 4.24 -9.91 11.65
C ARG A 61 4.41 -11.34 11.10
N ARG A 62 5.13 -11.58 10.00
CA ARG A 62 5.08 -12.91 9.34
C ARG A 62 6.35 -13.39 8.61
N GLY A 63 7.45 -12.63 8.66
CA GLY A 63 8.67 -12.94 7.91
C GLY A 63 8.48 -12.85 6.38
N CYS A 64 9.54 -12.64 5.63
CA CYS A 64 9.42 -12.28 4.20
C CYS A 64 9.06 -13.45 3.27
N ALA A 65 9.07 -14.68 3.80
CA ALA A 65 8.47 -15.84 3.14
C ALA A 65 6.94 -15.70 2.97
N SER A 66 6.27 -14.89 3.81
CA SER A 66 4.82 -14.69 3.76
C SER A 66 4.34 -13.72 2.68
N VAL A 67 5.26 -13.02 2.00
CA VAL A 67 4.92 -12.12 0.90
C VAL A 67 4.22 -12.91 -0.20
N THR A 68 3.05 -12.44 -0.62
CA THR A 68 2.15 -13.19 -1.51
C THR A 68 2.77 -13.34 -2.90
N GLU A 69 2.50 -14.47 -3.58
CA GLU A 69 2.92 -14.65 -4.97
C GLU A 69 2.28 -13.56 -5.87
N GLY A 70 3.03 -13.07 -6.86
CA GLY A 70 2.57 -11.99 -7.76
C GLY A 70 2.85 -10.57 -7.24
N VAL A 71 3.22 -10.41 -5.96
CA VAL A 71 3.75 -9.14 -5.45
C VAL A 71 5.08 -8.82 -6.14
N THR A 72 5.23 -7.57 -6.57
CA THR A 72 6.42 -7.11 -7.31
C THR A 72 7.31 -6.19 -6.50
N HIS A 73 6.73 -5.48 -5.52
CA HIS A 73 7.46 -4.61 -4.61
C HIS A 73 6.97 -4.84 -3.18
N VAL A 74 7.89 -4.72 -2.23
CA VAL A 74 7.61 -4.74 -0.80
C VAL A 74 8.15 -3.46 -0.21
N VAL A 75 7.35 -2.78 0.59
CA VAL A 75 7.80 -1.65 1.41
C VAL A 75 7.84 -2.11 2.86
N LEU A 76 9.03 -2.08 3.47
CA LEU A 76 9.20 -2.40 4.88
C LEU A 76 8.77 -1.18 5.71
N THR A 77 7.63 -1.27 6.40
CA THR A 77 7.09 -0.14 7.18
C THR A 77 7.29 -0.32 8.69
N TYR A 78 7.58 0.72 9.46
CA TYR A 78 8.32 1.95 9.07
C TYR A 78 9.70 1.93 9.74
N ALA A 79 10.67 2.57 9.09
CA ALA A 79 12.01 2.72 9.62
C ALA A 79 12.04 3.76 10.74
N ASP A 80 12.78 3.45 11.79
CA ASP A 80 13.19 4.40 12.81
C ASP A 80 14.51 5.04 12.36
N LEU A 81 14.45 6.30 11.91
CA LEU A 81 15.62 6.97 11.32
C LEU A 81 16.67 7.37 12.35
N ALA A 82 16.28 7.59 13.62
CA ALA A 82 17.24 7.90 14.68
C ALA A 82 18.17 6.71 14.96
N THR A 83 17.65 5.49 14.80
CA THR A 83 18.41 4.25 15.01
C THR A 83 18.78 3.52 13.71
N LEU A 84 18.34 4.04 12.55
CA LEU A 84 18.45 3.41 11.24
C LEU A 84 18.04 1.94 11.27
N SER A 85 16.87 1.65 11.85
CA SER A 85 16.38 0.30 12.08
C SER A 85 14.95 0.11 11.62
N PHE A 86 14.54 -1.15 11.46
CA PHE A 86 13.13 -1.52 11.34
C PHE A 86 12.70 -2.22 12.63
N GLN A 87 11.43 -2.63 12.71
CA GLN A 87 10.95 -3.36 13.89
C GLN A 87 11.57 -4.78 13.99
N LEU A 88 12.05 -5.33 12.87
CA LEU A 88 12.88 -6.54 12.84
C LEU A 88 14.33 -6.22 13.21
N LYS A 89 15.05 -7.21 13.74
CA LYS A 89 16.49 -7.10 13.93
C LYS A 89 17.18 -6.92 12.59
N ASP A 90 18.28 -6.19 12.58
CA ASP A 90 19.00 -5.85 11.35
C ASP A 90 19.38 -7.08 10.48
N VAL A 91 19.79 -8.18 11.12
CA VAL A 91 20.12 -9.45 10.43
C VAL A 91 18.90 -10.08 9.76
N ASP A 92 17.72 -9.95 10.37
CA ASP A 92 16.48 -10.49 9.85
C ASP A 92 15.97 -9.64 8.67
N VAL A 93 16.18 -8.32 8.72
CA VAL A 93 15.91 -7.41 7.60
C VAL A 93 16.79 -7.77 6.40
N LEU A 94 18.10 -7.99 6.61
CA LEU A 94 19.01 -8.38 5.52
C LEU A 94 18.64 -9.73 4.91
N THR A 95 18.27 -10.71 5.76
CA THR A 95 17.80 -12.02 5.30
C THR A 95 16.53 -11.88 4.47
N CYS A 96 15.58 -11.06 4.94
CA CYS A 96 14.36 -10.73 4.23
C CYS A 96 14.65 -10.12 2.84
N VAL A 97 15.49 -9.09 2.78
CA VAL A 97 15.88 -8.43 1.53
C VAL A 97 16.50 -9.44 0.56
N SER A 98 17.42 -10.28 1.05
CA SER A 98 18.05 -11.35 0.26
C SER A 98 17.01 -12.30 -0.36
N ASP A 99 16.04 -12.76 0.43
CA ASP A 99 15.04 -13.71 -0.03
C ASP A 99 14.05 -13.10 -1.03
N LEU A 100 13.69 -11.84 -0.84
CA LEU A 100 12.83 -11.10 -1.79
C LEU A 100 13.57 -10.80 -3.10
N HIS A 101 14.85 -10.44 -3.06
CA HIS A 101 15.67 -10.28 -4.27
C HIS A 101 15.79 -11.59 -5.07
N LYS A 102 15.94 -12.74 -4.41
CA LYS A 102 15.93 -14.06 -5.08
C LYS A 102 14.60 -14.31 -5.81
N ARG A 103 13.50 -13.80 -5.29
CA ARG A 103 12.16 -13.82 -5.89
C ARG A 103 11.90 -12.69 -6.90
N CYS A 104 12.91 -11.88 -7.22
CA CYS A 104 12.82 -10.74 -8.13
C CYS A 104 11.88 -9.60 -7.67
N ILE A 105 11.63 -9.52 -6.37
CA ILE A 105 10.80 -8.48 -5.74
C ILE A 105 11.70 -7.31 -5.35
N TYR A 106 11.26 -6.09 -5.67
CA TYR A 106 11.93 -4.88 -5.22
C TYR A 106 11.64 -4.61 -3.74
N VAL A 107 12.63 -4.22 -2.95
CA VAL A 107 12.46 -3.96 -1.51
C VAL A 107 12.78 -2.51 -1.17
N LEU A 108 11.77 -1.76 -0.72
CA LEU A 108 11.89 -0.36 -0.35
C LEU A 108 11.80 -0.20 1.18
N GLY A 109 12.48 0.80 1.72
CA GLY A 109 12.32 1.24 3.11
C GLY A 109 11.20 2.27 3.23
N GLY A 110 10.21 2.03 4.09
CA GLY A 110 9.17 3.00 4.41
C GLY A 110 9.66 4.02 5.44
N ILE A 111 9.54 5.32 5.16
CA ILE A 111 9.82 6.42 6.09
C ILE A 111 8.51 7.17 6.37
N GLY A 112 8.31 7.62 7.62
CA GLY A 112 7.09 8.32 8.03
C GLY A 112 6.09 7.40 8.71
N GLY A 113 4.81 7.56 8.40
CA GLY A 113 3.73 6.84 9.03
C GLY A 113 3.68 7.13 10.53
N ASP A 114 3.81 6.09 11.35
CA ASP A 114 3.86 6.21 12.82
C ASP A 114 5.22 6.69 13.35
N LYS A 115 6.21 6.90 12.48
CA LYS A 115 7.55 7.38 12.81
C LYS A 115 7.78 8.78 12.24
N ALA A 116 7.80 9.79 13.11
CA ALA A 116 8.20 11.14 12.73
C ALA A 116 9.66 11.17 12.25
N PHE A 117 9.97 12.09 11.34
CA PHE A 117 11.32 12.30 10.82
C PHE A 117 11.63 13.80 10.69
N ASP A 118 12.92 14.14 10.75
CA ASP A 118 13.43 15.49 10.53
C ASP A 118 13.70 15.70 9.03
N THR A 119 13.02 16.67 8.43
CA THR A 119 13.15 16.99 7.01
C THR A 119 14.53 17.53 6.62
N SER A 120 15.32 17.99 7.60
CA SER A 120 16.69 18.48 7.37
C SER A 120 17.72 17.35 7.25
N SER A 121 17.51 16.21 7.92
CA SER A 121 18.42 15.06 7.89
C SER A 121 17.93 13.89 7.04
N VAL A 122 16.62 13.83 6.75
CA VAL A 122 15.95 12.67 6.11
C VAL A 122 16.65 12.16 4.85
N ALA A 123 17.22 13.05 4.02
CA ALA A 123 17.91 12.64 2.81
C ALA A 123 19.17 11.80 3.09
N ALA A 124 19.98 12.20 4.07
CA ALA A 124 21.19 11.48 4.47
C ALA A 124 20.84 10.18 5.22
N ASP A 125 19.81 10.24 6.07
CA ASP A 125 19.33 9.07 6.82
C ASP A 125 18.75 8.00 5.87
N ALA A 126 17.99 8.42 4.87
CA ALA A 126 17.45 7.56 3.82
C ALA A 126 18.57 6.85 3.02
N VAL A 127 19.62 7.58 2.61
CA VAL A 127 20.79 6.99 1.95
C VAL A 127 21.48 5.96 2.86
N SER A 128 21.63 6.29 4.14
CA SER A 128 22.24 5.40 5.13
C SER A 128 21.42 4.12 5.30
N LEU A 129 20.09 4.23 5.35
CA LEU A 129 19.17 3.10 5.44
C LEU A 129 19.24 2.19 4.21
N VAL A 130 19.21 2.78 3.01
CA VAL A 130 19.38 2.06 1.73
C VAL A 130 20.68 1.29 1.70
N ASN A 131 21.79 1.93 2.07
CA ASN A 131 23.11 1.31 2.04
C ASN A 131 23.30 0.22 3.12
N LYS A 132 22.72 0.44 4.31
CA LYS A 132 22.76 -0.49 5.44
C LYS A 132 22.03 -1.79 5.10
N PHE A 133 20.83 -1.70 4.53
CA PHE A 133 19.97 -2.86 4.28
C PHE A 133 19.93 -3.35 2.84
N LYS A 134 20.68 -2.71 1.93
CA LYS A 134 20.71 -3.02 0.49
C LYS A 134 19.33 -2.92 -0.16
N LEU A 135 18.58 -1.88 0.21
CA LEU A 135 17.24 -1.63 -0.32
C LEU A 135 17.31 -1.11 -1.77
N ASP A 136 16.26 -1.35 -2.53
CA ASP A 136 16.10 -0.82 -3.89
C ASP A 136 15.55 0.61 -3.91
N GLY A 137 15.08 1.12 -2.77
CA GLY A 137 14.48 2.44 -2.72
C GLY A 137 13.86 2.81 -1.38
N ILE A 138 13.15 3.94 -1.39
CA ILE A 138 12.45 4.53 -0.26
C ILE A 138 11.02 4.86 -0.65
N SER A 139 10.07 4.57 0.23
CA SER A 139 8.70 5.06 0.13
C SER A 139 8.43 6.01 1.29
N VAL A 140 8.00 7.23 0.98
CA VAL A 140 7.73 8.27 1.98
C VAL A 140 6.23 8.33 2.24
N HIS A 141 5.82 8.13 3.49
CA HIS A 141 4.47 8.37 3.97
C HIS A 141 4.52 9.49 5.01
N ASP A 142 4.67 10.72 4.55
CA ASP A 142 4.68 11.88 5.44
C ASP A 142 3.29 12.08 6.06
N LEU A 143 3.20 12.20 7.37
CA LEU A 143 1.96 12.53 8.10
C LEU A 143 2.06 13.89 8.81
N SER A 144 3.14 14.64 8.56
CA SER A 144 3.34 15.95 9.15
C SER A 144 2.40 16.98 8.52
N SER A 145 2.01 17.98 9.32
CA SER A 145 1.22 19.12 8.88
C SER A 145 2.05 20.18 8.14
N GLN A 146 3.20 19.80 7.57
CA GLN A 146 4.11 20.73 6.91
C GLN A 146 3.53 21.18 5.56
N THR A 147 3.66 22.47 5.28
CA THR A 147 3.09 23.11 4.09
C THR A 147 3.93 22.96 2.83
N SER A 148 5.19 22.51 2.93
CA SER A 148 6.10 22.43 1.78
C SER A 148 6.92 21.14 1.80
N THR A 149 6.47 20.15 1.02
CA THR A 149 7.15 18.85 0.90
C THR A 149 8.20 18.82 -0.21
N LEU A 150 8.07 19.68 -1.23
CA LEU A 150 8.97 19.72 -2.39
C LEU A 150 10.47 19.86 -2.02
N PRO A 151 10.88 20.75 -1.10
CA PRO A 151 12.30 20.95 -0.82
C PRO A 151 12.99 19.68 -0.31
N TYR A 152 12.41 19.01 0.69
CA TYR A 152 13.02 17.80 1.25
C TYR A 152 12.88 16.61 0.28
N MET A 153 11.78 16.51 -0.47
CA MET A 153 11.63 15.47 -1.50
C MET A 153 12.66 15.61 -2.62
N THR A 154 12.99 16.84 -3.01
CA THR A 154 14.05 17.13 -3.99
C THR A 154 15.43 16.74 -3.46
N ALA A 155 15.73 17.09 -2.21
CA ALA A 155 16.98 16.72 -1.55
C ALA A 155 17.12 15.20 -1.42
N LEU A 156 16.04 14.51 -1.04
CA LEU A 156 15.99 13.07 -0.90
C LEU A 156 16.19 12.38 -2.26
N SER A 157 15.49 12.80 -3.31
CA SER A 157 15.68 12.29 -4.67
C SER A 157 17.13 12.45 -5.14
N THR A 158 17.70 13.65 -4.97
CA THR A 158 19.08 13.95 -5.35
C THR A 158 20.08 13.05 -4.61
N ALA A 159 19.94 12.92 -3.29
CA ALA A 159 20.84 12.13 -2.46
C ALA A 159 20.77 10.62 -2.79
N LEU A 160 19.56 10.08 -2.96
CA LEU A 160 19.37 8.68 -3.33
C LEU A 160 19.98 8.36 -4.71
N LYS A 161 19.69 9.18 -5.72
CA LYS A 161 20.21 8.98 -7.08
C LYS A 161 21.73 9.19 -7.15
N ALA A 162 22.29 10.06 -6.32
CA ALA A 162 23.75 10.23 -6.19
C ALA A 162 24.42 9.01 -5.53
N SER A 163 23.76 8.34 -4.57
CA SER A 163 24.27 7.12 -3.95
C SER A 163 24.20 5.93 -4.91
N VAL A 164 23.01 5.67 -5.46
CA VAL A 164 22.78 4.61 -6.46
C VAL A 164 21.74 5.11 -7.45
N ALA A 165 22.13 5.30 -8.72
CA ALA A 165 21.28 5.92 -9.74
C ALA A 165 19.94 5.19 -9.99
N SER A 166 19.89 3.88 -9.75
CA SER A 166 18.68 3.07 -9.89
C SER A 166 17.77 3.08 -8.66
N THR A 167 18.14 3.80 -7.59
CA THR A 167 17.34 3.84 -6.35
C THR A 167 15.97 4.43 -6.63
N THR A 168 14.94 3.76 -6.16
CA THR A 168 13.55 4.16 -6.33
C THR A 168 13.12 5.12 -5.22
N LEU A 169 12.32 6.12 -5.55
CA LEU A 169 11.65 6.98 -4.60
C LEU A 169 10.15 7.04 -4.90
N SER A 170 9.32 6.69 -3.92
CA SER A 170 7.87 6.88 -3.98
C SER A 170 7.34 7.74 -2.85
N TYR A 171 6.15 8.31 -3.07
CA TYR A 171 5.49 9.17 -2.10
C TYR A 171 4.01 8.83 -1.99
N ASP A 172 3.53 8.70 -0.76
CA ASP A 172 2.15 8.41 -0.44
C ASP A 172 1.41 9.72 -0.12
N VAL A 173 0.24 9.91 -0.74
CA VAL A 173 -0.60 11.11 -0.59
C VAL A 173 -2.03 10.70 -0.28
N PHE A 174 -2.71 11.47 0.55
CA PHE A 174 -4.14 11.28 0.74
C PHE A 174 -4.90 11.65 -0.54
N TYR A 175 -5.98 10.92 -0.83
CA TYR A 175 -6.81 11.17 -2.01
C TYR A 175 -7.29 12.62 -2.12
N SER A 176 -7.53 13.29 -0.98
CA SER A 176 -8.01 14.67 -0.91
C SER A 176 -6.95 15.74 -1.17
N GLU A 177 -5.66 15.40 -1.24
CA GLU A 177 -4.58 16.41 -1.34
C GLU A 177 -4.54 17.17 -2.68
N LEU A 178 -5.27 16.70 -3.70
CA LEU A 178 -5.37 17.37 -4.99
C LEU A 178 -6.44 18.48 -5.01
N ASP A 179 -7.51 18.34 -4.23
CA ASP A 179 -8.65 19.24 -4.27
C ASP A 179 -8.50 20.38 -3.25
N LYS A 180 -8.13 21.55 -3.78
CA LYS A 180 -7.93 22.80 -3.03
C LYS A 180 -9.20 23.37 -2.39
N THR A 181 -10.38 22.83 -2.73
CA THR A 181 -11.69 23.29 -2.27
C THR A 181 -12.34 22.35 -1.26
N LEU A 182 -11.94 21.07 -1.21
CA LEU A 182 -12.30 20.19 -0.10
C LEU A 182 -11.64 20.70 1.18
N LEU A 183 -12.39 20.67 2.30
CA LEU A 183 -12.03 21.16 3.63
C LEU A 183 -10.65 20.69 4.17
N ASN A 184 -10.00 19.73 3.50
CA ASN A 184 -8.69 19.19 3.86
C ASN A 184 -7.49 19.99 3.31
N CYS A 185 -7.67 20.87 2.32
CA CYS A 185 -6.59 21.80 1.94
C CYS A 185 -6.29 22.87 3.01
N GLY A 186 -7.01 22.84 4.14
CA GLY A 186 -6.64 23.57 5.36
C GLY A 186 -5.52 22.91 6.19
N THR A 187 -5.17 21.64 5.96
CA THR A 187 -4.14 20.92 6.73
C THR A 187 -3.03 20.29 5.88
N ARG A 188 -3.32 19.84 4.65
CA ARG A 188 -2.32 19.26 3.74
C ARG A 188 -2.74 19.40 2.27
N CYS A 189 -1.82 19.87 1.43
CA CYS A 189 -2.02 20.00 -0.02
C CYS A 189 -0.87 19.33 -0.76
N PHE A 190 -1.15 18.74 -1.91
CA PHE A 190 -0.11 18.21 -2.77
C PHE A 190 0.77 19.37 -3.29
N ALA A 191 2.08 19.28 -3.06
CA ALA A 191 3.03 20.28 -3.52
C ALA A 191 3.40 20.03 -4.99
N ASP A 192 3.13 21.02 -5.85
CA ASP A 192 3.51 20.98 -7.25
C ASP A 192 5.02 20.78 -7.42
N GLY A 193 5.42 19.88 -8.32
CA GLY A 193 6.82 19.54 -8.59
C GLY A 193 7.28 18.27 -7.88
N VAL A 194 6.57 17.80 -6.84
CA VAL A 194 6.92 16.53 -6.17
C VAL A 194 6.84 15.36 -7.16
N GLN A 195 5.88 15.39 -8.09
CA GLN A 195 5.76 14.37 -9.12
C GLN A 195 6.98 14.28 -10.05
N ASP A 196 7.82 15.31 -10.12
CA ASP A 196 8.98 15.34 -11.01
C ASP A 196 10.23 14.71 -10.36
N VAL A 197 10.25 14.62 -9.03
CA VAL A 197 11.39 14.10 -8.26
C VAL A 197 11.19 12.66 -7.74
N VAL A 198 10.01 12.08 -7.93
CA VAL A 198 9.67 10.70 -7.53
C VAL A 198 9.40 9.80 -8.72
N ASP A 199 9.59 8.49 -8.55
CA ASP A 199 9.33 7.46 -9.55
C ASP A 199 7.82 7.14 -9.67
N TRP A 200 7.07 7.22 -8.57
CA TRP A 200 5.60 7.21 -8.56
C TRP A 200 5.01 7.83 -7.30
N ILE A 201 3.71 8.10 -7.35
CA ILE A 201 2.90 8.57 -6.22
C ILE A 201 1.79 7.57 -5.96
N THR A 202 1.67 7.12 -4.71
CA THR A 202 0.55 6.29 -4.26
C THR A 202 -0.55 7.18 -3.71
N VAL A 203 -1.70 7.20 -4.36
CA VAL A 203 -2.90 7.90 -3.85
C VAL A 203 -3.66 6.95 -2.94
N LEU A 204 -3.75 7.29 -1.66
CA LEU A 204 -4.40 6.47 -0.63
C LEU A 204 -5.92 6.64 -0.72
N ALA A 205 -6.59 5.67 -1.36
CA ALA A 205 -8.04 5.60 -1.53
C ALA A 205 -8.67 4.64 -0.51
N TYR A 206 -8.41 4.91 0.76
CA TYR A 206 -8.99 4.22 1.91
C TYR A 206 -9.01 5.18 3.10
N SER A 207 -9.78 4.84 4.14
CA SER A 207 -9.94 5.70 5.33
C SER A 207 -10.47 7.10 4.96
N VAL A 208 -11.34 7.15 3.95
CA VAL A 208 -11.86 8.40 3.38
C VAL A 208 -12.91 9.07 4.26
N SER A 209 -13.63 8.28 5.08
CA SER A 209 -14.61 8.76 6.04
C SER A 209 -14.84 7.71 7.12
N SER A 210 -15.15 8.15 8.34
CA SER A 210 -15.67 7.28 9.40
C SER A 210 -17.16 6.96 9.23
N ASP A 211 -17.88 7.73 8.41
CA ASP A 211 -19.25 7.46 7.99
C ASP A 211 -19.26 6.41 6.86
N PRO A 212 -19.88 5.23 7.06
CA PRO A 212 -19.90 4.17 6.07
C PRO A 212 -20.62 4.54 4.76
N VAL A 213 -21.63 5.40 4.80
CA VAL A 213 -22.39 5.81 3.61
C VAL A 213 -21.52 6.73 2.76
N LEU A 214 -20.93 7.76 3.38
CA LEU A 214 -20.02 8.67 2.67
C LEU A 214 -18.79 7.94 2.14
N ALA A 215 -18.25 6.99 2.89
CA ALA A 215 -17.12 6.18 2.42
C ALA A 215 -17.51 5.35 1.19
N SER A 216 -18.67 4.67 1.22
CA SER A 216 -19.17 3.90 0.09
C SER A 216 -19.38 4.76 -1.16
N ASP A 217 -19.92 5.98 -1.02
CA ASP A 217 -20.13 6.89 -2.14
C ASP A 217 -18.80 7.33 -2.77
N VAL A 218 -17.79 7.62 -1.94
CA VAL A 218 -16.44 7.96 -2.43
C VAL A 218 -15.79 6.78 -3.15
N TYR A 219 -15.96 5.55 -2.67
CA TYR A 219 -15.40 4.36 -3.32
C TYR A 219 -16.11 4.06 -4.66
N ALA A 220 -17.43 4.18 -4.72
CA ALA A 220 -18.20 3.98 -5.94
C ALA A 220 -17.80 4.97 -7.06
N ASP A 221 -17.49 6.23 -6.71
CA ASP A 221 -17.06 7.25 -7.66
C ASP A 221 -15.52 7.38 -7.80
N ALA A 222 -14.74 6.51 -7.16
CA ALA A 222 -13.29 6.72 -7.02
C ALA A 222 -12.54 6.88 -8.36
N ILE A 223 -12.97 6.21 -9.44
CA ILE A 223 -12.34 6.36 -10.75
C ILE A 223 -12.51 7.79 -11.28
N SER A 224 -13.75 8.29 -11.38
CA SER A 224 -14.07 9.61 -11.92
C SER A 224 -13.72 10.74 -10.96
N GLY A 225 -14.06 10.59 -9.68
CA GLY A 225 -13.93 11.62 -8.66
C GLY A 225 -12.52 11.75 -8.08
N VAL A 226 -11.69 10.70 -8.14
CA VAL A 226 -10.35 10.69 -7.53
C VAL A 226 -9.26 10.34 -8.54
N PHE A 227 -9.32 9.16 -9.14
CA PHE A 227 -8.19 8.63 -9.92
C PHE A 227 -7.98 9.35 -11.24
N ASP A 228 -9.03 9.72 -11.98
CA ASP A 228 -8.91 10.46 -13.23
C ASP A 228 -8.28 11.87 -13.03
N PRO A 229 -8.70 12.67 -12.02
CA PRO A 229 -8.01 13.90 -11.66
C PRO A 229 -6.53 13.71 -11.33
N TRP A 230 -6.21 12.71 -10.48
CA TRP A 230 -4.82 12.40 -10.15
C TRP A 230 -4.02 11.89 -11.35
N LYS A 231 -4.63 11.08 -12.23
CA LYS A 231 -4.01 10.61 -13.47
C LYS A 231 -3.63 11.78 -14.37
N ALA A 232 -4.53 12.76 -14.52
CA ALA A 232 -4.25 13.97 -15.29
C ALA A 232 -3.09 14.78 -14.66
N LYS A 233 -3.03 14.84 -13.32
CA LYS A 233 -1.96 15.53 -12.58
C LYS A 233 -0.60 14.83 -12.71
N LEU A 234 -0.57 13.50 -12.63
CA LEU A 234 0.64 12.70 -12.43
C LEU A 234 1.24 12.09 -13.70
N GLN A 235 0.56 12.19 -14.84
CA GLN A 235 1.09 11.82 -16.16
C GLN A 235 1.76 10.43 -16.22
N GLY A 236 1.10 9.40 -15.69
CA GLY A 236 1.58 8.00 -15.71
C GLY A 236 2.41 7.56 -14.50
N LYS A 237 2.47 8.41 -13.46
CA LYS A 237 3.08 8.09 -12.15
C LYS A 237 2.07 7.73 -11.06
N LEU A 238 0.79 7.55 -11.41
CA LEU A 238 -0.27 7.25 -10.44
C LEU A 238 -0.25 5.77 -10.07
N ASN A 239 -0.16 5.49 -8.78
CA ASN A 239 -0.36 4.18 -8.19
C ASN A 239 -1.53 4.25 -7.18
N ILE A 240 -2.41 3.24 -7.15
CA ILE A 240 -3.62 3.28 -6.31
C ILE A 240 -3.37 2.54 -4.99
N GLY A 241 -3.48 3.23 -3.86
CA GLY A 241 -3.37 2.65 -2.53
C GLY A 241 -4.71 2.19 -1.99
N VAL A 242 -4.81 0.93 -1.55
CA VAL A 242 -6.04 0.33 -0.98
C VAL A 242 -5.77 -0.29 0.38
N CYS A 243 -6.80 -0.35 1.22
CA CYS A 243 -6.75 -1.02 2.51
C CYS A 243 -8.15 -1.44 2.97
N ILE A 244 -8.34 -2.71 3.29
CA ILE A 244 -9.67 -3.25 3.68
C ILE A 244 -9.92 -3.06 5.18
N ASP A 245 -8.87 -3.14 6.00
CA ASP A 245 -8.91 -3.20 7.46
C ASP A 245 -8.08 -2.07 8.12
N CYS A 246 -7.92 -0.94 7.43
CA CYS A 246 -7.26 0.22 8.01
C CYS A 246 -8.18 0.84 9.06
N GLY A 247 -7.70 0.95 10.30
CA GLY A 247 -8.50 1.21 11.50
C GLY A 247 -9.31 2.52 11.57
N TYR A 248 -9.45 3.27 10.48
CA TYR A 248 -10.32 4.43 10.36
C TYR A 248 -11.34 4.23 9.23
N GLY A 249 -12.62 4.11 9.60
CA GLY A 249 -13.73 3.93 8.66
C GLY A 249 -13.71 2.57 7.93
N PRO A 250 -14.73 2.27 7.11
CA PRO A 250 -14.67 1.11 6.24
C PRO A 250 -13.70 1.35 5.08
N GLY A 251 -12.92 0.33 4.71
CA GLY A 251 -12.15 0.31 3.48
C GLY A 251 -13.01 0.02 2.24
N PRO A 252 -12.44 0.16 1.02
CA PRO A 252 -13.09 -0.33 -0.19
C PRO A 252 -13.39 -1.83 -0.11
N THR A 253 -14.45 -2.25 -0.80
CA THR A 253 -14.81 -3.67 -0.90
C THR A 253 -13.83 -4.42 -1.81
N ILE A 254 -13.88 -5.75 -1.78
CA ILE A 254 -13.12 -6.58 -2.71
C ILE A 254 -13.50 -6.30 -4.18
N ASP A 255 -14.78 -6.01 -4.43
CA ASP A 255 -15.27 -5.71 -5.78
C ASP A 255 -14.74 -4.36 -6.25
N ASP A 256 -14.75 -3.34 -5.40
CA ASP A 256 -14.14 -2.03 -5.68
C ASP A 256 -12.65 -2.20 -6.04
N ILE A 257 -11.90 -2.92 -5.20
CA ILE A 257 -10.48 -3.20 -5.42
C ILE A 257 -10.27 -3.94 -6.75
N SER A 258 -11.14 -4.91 -7.06
CA SER A 258 -11.04 -5.70 -8.29
C SER A 258 -11.29 -4.86 -9.55
N ILE A 259 -12.27 -3.95 -9.50
CA ILE A 259 -12.55 -2.98 -10.57
C ILE A 259 -11.36 -2.02 -10.74
N TRP A 260 -10.87 -1.46 -9.64
CA TRP A 260 -9.73 -0.54 -9.65
C TRP A 260 -8.45 -1.22 -10.12
N ALA A 261 -8.29 -2.51 -9.86
CA ALA A 261 -7.15 -3.30 -10.34
C ALA A 261 -7.08 -3.34 -11.86
N ASN A 262 -8.21 -3.44 -12.56
CA ASN A 262 -8.21 -3.37 -14.02
C ASN A 262 -7.87 -1.95 -14.51
N TYR A 263 -8.43 -0.91 -13.90
CA TYR A 263 -8.09 0.49 -14.20
C TYR A 263 -6.60 0.79 -13.97
N SER A 264 -6.04 0.28 -12.87
CA SER A 264 -4.68 0.54 -12.40
C SER A 264 -3.60 0.19 -13.44
N GLN A 265 -3.89 -0.80 -14.29
CA GLN A 265 -3.00 -1.25 -15.37
C GLN A 265 -2.71 -0.14 -16.40
N SER A 266 -3.58 0.86 -16.49
CA SER A 266 -3.42 2.00 -17.40
C SER A 266 -2.74 3.22 -16.77
N VAL A 267 -2.49 3.21 -15.45
CA VAL A 267 -2.02 4.41 -14.72
C VAL A 267 -0.73 4.21 -13.94
N GLY A 268 -0.48 3.00 -13.41
CA GLY A 268 0.77 2.72 -12.71
C GLY A 268 0.75 1.64 -11.62
N GLY A 269 -0.35 0.91 -11.44
CA GLY A 269 -0.45 -0.24 -10.53
C GLY A 269 -1.14 0.06 -9.20
N MET A 270 -0.96 -0.84 -8.23
CA MET A 270 -1.58 -0.74 -6.90
C MET A 270 -0.64 -1.01 -5.73
N SER A 271 -0.91 -0.36 -4.61
CA SER A 271 -0.35 -0.65 -3.28
C SER A 271 -1.43 -1.16 -2.35
N VAL A 272 -1.10 -2.15 -1.53
CA VAL A 272 -2.00 -2.73 -0.53
C VAL A 272 -1.42 -2.51 0.86
N TYR A 273 -2.21 -1.89 1.72
CA TYR A 273 -1.94 -1.65 3.14
C TYR A 273 -2.82 -2.56 4.00
N GLY A 274 -2.49 -2.66 5.29
CA GLY A 274 -3.33 -3.37 6.27
C GLY A 274 -2.85 -4.79 6.59
N THR A 275 -3.63 -5.48 7.44
CA THR A 275 -3.26 -6.76 8.03
C THR A 275 -3.90 -7.94 7.30
N ASP A 276 -5.09 -7.73 6.72
CA ASP A 276 -5.84 -8.69 5.90
C ASP A 276 -5.62 -8.51 4.38
N ARG A 277 -4.43 -8.00 4.03
CA ARG A 277 -4.00 -7.69 2.65
C ARG A 277 -4.03 -8.86 1.67
N MET A 278 -4.04 -10.12 2.13
CA MET A 278 -4.06 -11.29 1.24
C MET A 278 -5.29 -11.29 0.32
N TYR A 279 -6.46 -10.92 0.84
CA TYR A 279 -7.70 -10.88 0.04
C TYR A 279 -7.66 -9.77 -1.00
N ALA A 280 -7.18 -8.57 -0.62
CA ALA A 280 -6.96 -7.48 -1.56
C ALA A 280 -5.98 -7.87 -2.67
N ILE A 281 -4.85 -8.50 -2.33
CA ILE A 281 -3.87 -8.97 -3.30
C ILE A 281 -4.48 -9.98 -4.28
N GLN A 282 -5.26 -10.94 -3.79
CA GLN A 282 -5.94 -11.92 -4.65
C GLN A 282 -6.93 -11.25 -5.62
N ALA A 283 -7.68 -10.26 -5.15
CA ALA A 283 -8.60 -9.48 -5.97
C ALA A 283 -7.88 -8.69 -7.08
N ILE A 284 -6.67 -8.19 -6.80
CA ILE A 284 -5.85 -7.47 -7.77
C ILE A 284 -5.25 -8.40 -8.82
N LEU A 285 -4.82 -9.59 -8.42
CA LEU A 285 -4.23 -10.58 -9.33
C LEU A 285 -5.26 -11.23 -10.26
N ARG A 286 -6.53 -11.22 -9.86
CA ARG A 286 -7.66 -11.75 -10.63
C ARG A 286 -8.76 -10.69 -10.73
N PRO A 287 -8.49 -9.58 -11.45
CA PRO A 287 -9.39 -8.45 -11.47
C PRO A 287 -10.67 -8.79 -12.26
N MET A 288 -11.78 -8.23 -11.81
CA MET A 288 -13.02 -8.22 -12.55
C MET A 288 -12.86 -7.34 -13.81
N PRO A 289 -13.62 -7.62 -14.88
CA PRO A 289 -13.70 -6.71 -16.01
C PRO A 289 -14.12 -5.32 -15.52
N LEU A 290 -13.60 -4.26 -16.14
CA LEU A 290 -14.14 -2.92 -15.88
C LEU A 290 -15.63 -2.96 -16.21
N PRO A 291 -16.51 -2.37 -15.39
CA PRO A 291 -17.88 -2.16 -15.79
C PRO A 291 -17.83 -1.44 -17.14
N LEU A 292 -18.51 -2.01 -18.14
CA LEU A 292 -18.54 -1.43 -19.48
C LEU A 292 -18.92 0.04 -19.31
N ARG A 293 -18.02 0.93 -19.78
CA ARG A 293 -18.24 2.37 -19.79
C ARG A 293 -19.59 2.55 -20.43
N SER A 294 -20.59 2.87 -19.63
CA SER A 294 -21.87 3.17 -20.19
C SER A 294 -21.78 4.57 -20.76
N SER A 295 -21.33 4.63 -22.01
CA SER A 295 -21.67 5.72 -22.90
C SER A 295 -23.19 5.78 -22.94
N ASN A 296 -23.74 6.68 -22.12
CA ASN A 296 -25.16 6.77 -21.81
C ASN A 296 -25.74 5.47 -21.23
N ILE A 297 -25.76 5.35 -19.89
CA ILE A 297 -26.96 4.78 -19.26
C ILE A 297 -27.98 5.89 -19.45
N SER A 298 -28.57 5.95 -20.64
CA SER A 298 -30.02 6.00 -20.66
C SER A 298 -30.44 4.95 -19.65
N SER A 299 -31.24 5.34 -18.66
CA SER A 299 -31.88 4.51 -17.64
C SER A 299 -32.73 3.35 -18.20
N SER A 300 -32.43 2.86 -19.40
CA SER A 300 -32.99 1.67 -19.97
C SER A 300 -32.05 0.50 -19.69
N CYS A 301 -32.44 -0.33 -18.71
CA CYS A 301 -32.47 -1.75 -19.02
C CYS A 301 -33.09 -1.84 -20.42
N GLY A 302 -32.34 -2.27 -21.43
CA GLY A 302 -32.86 -2.35 -22.79
C GLY A 302 -34.20 -3.08 -22.73
N SER A 303 -35.27 -2.46 -23.23
CA SER A 303 -36.57 -3.11 -23.27
C SER A 303 -36.44 -4.30 -24.21
N ASN A 304 -36.10 -5.46 -23.64
CA ASN A 304 -36.25 -6.73 -24.31
C ASN A 304 -37.75 -7.06 -24.28
N ASP A 305 -38.51 -6.35 -25.11
CA ASP A 305 -39.90 -6.71 -25.41
C ASP A 305 -39.88 -8.12 -26.01
N GLY A 306 -40.06 -9.12 -25.15
CA GLY A 306 -40.09 -10.55 -25.51
C GLY A 306 -39.22 -11.49 -24.66
N ALA A 307 -38.31 -11.00 -23.80
CA ALA A 307 -37.56 -11.88 -22.90
C ALA A 307 -38.41 -12.33 -21.69
N PRO A 308 -38.31 -13.58 -21.23
CA PRO A 308 -39.04 -14.03 -20.03
C PRO A 308 -38.62 -13.20 -18.82
N ARG A 309 -39.62 -12.65 -18.11
CA ARG A 309 -39.41 -11.88 -16.88
C ARG A 309 -39.22 -12.84 -15.71
N VAL A 310 -38.10 -12.73 -15.02
CA VAL A 310 -37.84 -13.43 -13.77
C VAL A 310 -37.88 -12.37 -12.67
N VAL A 311 -38.97 -12.38 -11.91
CA VAL A 311 -39.21 -11.44 -10.81
C VAL A 311 -38.86 -12.14 -9.51
N LEU A 312 -37.95 -11.56 -8.74
CA LEU A 312 -37.59 -12.03 -7.40
C LEU A 312 -38.15 -11.08 -6.35
N PHE A 313 -38.87 -11.64 -5.37
CA PHE A 313 -39.12 -10.94 -4.12
C PHE A 313 -37.93 -11.16 -3.21
N TRP A 314 -37.26 -10.07 -2.85
CA TRP A 314 -36.07 -10.11 -2.01
C TRP A 314 -36.34 -9.27 -0.76
N GLY A 315 -36.25 -9.92 0.39
CA GLY A 315 -36.34 -9.25 1.68
C GLY A 315 -35.00 -8.59 2.00
N SER A 316 -35.00 -7.30 2.30
CA SER A 316 -33.79 -6.58 2.66
C SER A 316 -33.15 -7.06 3.97
N GLU A 317 -33.85 -7.90 4.74
CA GLU A 317 -33.38 -8.50 5.99
C GLU A 317 -32.57 -9.81 5.83
N VAL A 318 -32.59 -10.48 4.67
CA VAL A 318 -32.03 -11.86 4.51
C VAL A 318 -30.59 -11.93 4.01
N GLY A 319 -29.88 -10.80 3.89
CA GLY A 319 -28.47 -10.71 3.46
C GLY A 319 -28.25 -9.60 2.45
N GLY A 320 -27.04 -9.50 1.87
CA GLY A 320 -26.77 -8.58 0.75
C GLY A 320 -27.30 -9.13 -0.58
N CYS A 321 -27.40 -8.26 -1.58
CA CYS A 321 -27.82 -8.56 -2.96
C CYS A 321 -26.91 -9.55 -3.69
N GLU A 322 -25.75 -9.90 -3.13
CA GLU A 322 -24.90 -10.96 -3.71
C GLU A 322 -25.61 -12.32 -3.73
N SER A 323 -26.67 -12.47 -2.94
CA SER A 323 -27.56 -13.63 -2.91
C SER A 323 -28.56 -13.71 -4.09
N ILE A 324 -28.71 -12.65 -4.88
CA ILE A 324 -29.66 -12.59 -6.00
C ILE A 324 -29.14 -13.45 -7.16
N PRO A 325 -29.88 -14.50 -7.59
CA PRO A 325 -29.41 -15.37 -8.66
C PRO A 325 -29.24 -14.64 -9.99
N ARG A 326 -28.23 -15.03 -10.77
CA ARG A 326 -28.06 -14.54 -12.15
C ARG A 326 -29.28 -14.87 -12.99
N GLY A 327 -29.73 -13.90 -13.79
CA GLY A 327 -30.90 -14.03 -14.67
C GLY A 327 -32.21 -13.48 -14.10
N VAL A 328 -32.21 -13.01 -12.85
CA VAL A 328 -33.29 -12.16 -12.33
C VAL A 328 -33.32 -10.86 -13.13
N THR A 329 -34.50 -10.48 -13.63
CA THR A 329 -34.67 -9.25 -14.42
C THR A 329 -35.34 -8.14 -13.63
N HIS A 330 -36.06 -8.47 -12.57
CA HIS A 330 -36.71 -7.52 -11.69
C HIS A 330 -36.60 -7.98 -10.23
N VAL A 331 -36.24 -7.06 -9.34
CA VAL A 331 -36.19 -7.30 -7.90
C VAL A 331 -37.25 -6.45 -7.24
N ILE A 332 -38.15 -7.08 -6.50
CA ILE A 332 -39.11 -6.40 -5.64
C ILE A 332 -38.53 -6.46 -4.23
N MET A 333 -38.04 -5.32 -3.74
CA MET A 333 -37.63 -5.16 -2.36
C MET A 333 -38.90 -5.16 -1.49
N SER A 334 -39.11 -6.22 -0.73
CA SER A 334 -40.33 -6.35 0.08
C SER A 334 -40.18 -5.70 1.45
N PHE A 335 -41.23 -4.96 1.84
CA PHE A 335 -41.53 -4.35 3.15
C PHE A 335 -40.81 -3.02 3.48
N SER A 336 -41.58 -1.92 3.39
CA SER A 336 -41.35 -0.74 4.25
C SER A 336 -41.93 -1.03 5.64
N LEU A 337 -41.23 -0.62 6.70
CA LEU A 337 -41.76 -0.78 8.05
C LEU A 337 -42.96 0.17 8.23
N VAL A 338 -44.16 -0.39 8.39
CA VAL A 338 -45.36 0.35 8.82
C VAL A 338 -45.55 0.09 10.30
N GLN A 339 -45.25 1.08 11.13
CA GLN A 339 -45.47 1.01 12.58
C GLN A 339 -46.51 2.06 12.97
N ASP A 340 -47.58 1.63 13.64
CA ASP A 340 -48.67 2.48 14.12
C ASP A 340 -49.34 3.35 13.05
N GLY A 341 -49.47 2.83 11.81
CA GLY A 341 -50.11 3.54 10.71
C GLY A 341 -49.25 4.64 10.06
N ASN A 342 -48.03 4.86 10.55
CA ASN A 342 -47.03 5.69 9.87
C ASN A 342 -46.13 4.81 8.99
N VAL A 343 -46.01 5.20 7.73
CA VAL A 343 -45.02 4.63 6.82
C VAL A 343 -43.68 5.28 7.16
N THR A 344 -42.79 4.53 7.81
CA THR A 344 -41.39 4.95 7.89
C THR A 344 -40.77 4.68 6.51
N LEU A 345 -40.15 5.70 5.91
CA LEU A 345 -39.43 5.59 4.63
C LEU A 345 -38.10 4.84 4.79
N SER A 346 -38.15 3.68 5.42
CA SER A 346 -37.03 2.78 5.63
C SER A 346 -37.45 1.37 5.21
N LEU A 347 -36.61 0.73 4.41
CA LEU A 347 -36.68 -0.71 4.18
C LEU A 347 -36.08 -1.43 5.41
N GLN A 348 -36.37 -2.72 5.59
CA GLN A 348 -35.94 -3.45 6.79
C GLN A 348 -34.43 -3.74 6.85
N GLY A 349 -33.69 -3.51 5.76
CA GLY A 349 -32.23 -3.55 5.71
C GLY A 349 -31.57 -2.19 5.96
N ASN A 350 -30.27 -2.16 6.24
CA ASN A 350 -29.56 -0.88 6.37
C ASN A 350 -29.38 -0.19 5.00
N ASP A 351 -29.49 1.14 4.97
CA ASP A 351 -29.43 1.94 3.73
C ASP A 351 -28.14 1.70 2.93
N ALA A 352 -27.02 1.46 3.62
CA ALA A 352 -25.74 1.16 2.98
C ALA A 352 -25.75 -0.18 2.22
N THR A 353 -26.49 -1.18 2.70
CA THR A 353 -26.67 -2.47 2.02
C THR A 353 -27.61 -2.32 0.86
N LEU A 354 -28.69 -1.56 1.02
CA LEU A 354 -29.69 -1.34 -0.03
C LEU A 354 -29.15 -0.53 -1.21
N ARG A 355 -28.32 0.49 -0.94
CA ARG A 355 -27.64 1.26 -1.99
C ARG A 355 -26.58 0.47 -2.73
N ARG A 356 -26.01 -0.55 -2.10
CA ARG A 356 -25.02 -1.44 -2.72
C ARG A 356 -25.62 -2.39 -3.78
N CYS A 357 -26.94 -2.43 -3.99
CA CYS A 357 -27.64 -3.56 -4.65
C CYS A 357 -28.18 -3.42 -6.09
#